data_AF-A0A968IHD9-F1
#
_entry.id   AF-A0A968IHD9-F1
#
_cell.length_a   1.000
_cell.length_b   1.000
_cell.length_c   1.000
_cell.angle_alpha   90.00
_cell.angle_beta   90.00
_cell.angle_gamma   90.00
#
_symmetry.space_group_name_H-M   'P 1'
#
loop_
_entity.id
_entity.type
_entity.pdbx_description
1 polymer ?
#
loop_
_entity_poly.entity_id
_entity_poly.type
_entity_poly.pdbx_seq_one_letter_code
_entity_poly.pdbx_strand_id
1 'polypeptide(L)'
;MKAKSSIILLTVFCIVVTGIGIYFLGDIDPEQLQEWLRKMGVWAPIAYVFLYTLGTLLILPSTPLNLSGGALFGVWWGTLWTTVAAIVAAIVSFAFTRTVGREYVAQKFAGRWEAIDAEMRQGGLFYMFAIRLLPLIPYGIVNFAAGLTSIRFRDYLIGTLLGTVPGILPFVMMGSGLKALTSGNVIPFMCALGLTGMLVGVATWYRRRRQSPQKALEEVERRKQ
;
A
#
# COMPACT_ATOMS: atom_id res chain seq x y z
N MET A 1 -3.32 25.16 4.57
CA MET A 1 -4.70 24.62 4.57
C MET A 1 -4.99 23.63 3.43
N LYS A 2 -4.52 23.85 2.19
CA LYS A 2 -4.77 22.95 1.04
C LYS A 2 -4.43 21.46 1.27
N ALA A 3 -3.33 21.15 1.97
CA ALA A 3 -2.93 19.75 2.22
C ALA A 3 -3.90 18.96 3.11
N LYS A 4 -4.53 19.59 4.11
CA LYS A 4 -5.55 18.93 4.95
C LYS A 4 -6.81 18.62 4.13
N SER A 5 -7.25 19.56 3.28
CA SER A 5 -8.39 19.34 2.39
C SER A 5 -8.12 18.25 1.36
N SER A 6 -6.92 18.18 0.76
CA SER A 6 -6.56 17.10 -0.17
C SER A 6 -6.52 15.73 0.50
N ILE A 7 -6.05 15.65 1.77
CA ILE A 7 -6.07 14.40 2.53
C ILE A 7 -7.51 13.97 2.84
N ILE A 8 -8.37 14.90 3.25
CA ILE A 8 -9.79 14.59 3.50
C ILE A 8 -10.49 14.14 2.22
N LEU A 9 -10.26 14.81 1.09
CA LEU A 9 -10.86 14.46 -0.20
C LEU A 9 -10.42 13.09 -0.69
N LEU A 10 -9.14 12.76 -0.48
CA LEU A 10 -8.59 11.44 -0.81
C LEU A 10 -9.16 10.35 0.11
N THR A 11 -9.29 10.63 1.41
CA THR A 11 -9.92 9.70 2.37
C THR A 11 -11.40 9.46 2.01
N VAL A 12 -12.14 10.53 1.70
CA VAL A 12 -13.55 10.42 1.26
C VAL A 12 -13.65 9.67 -0.06
N PHE A 13 -12.77 9.94 -1.02
CA PHE A 13 -12.71 9.19 -2.28
C PHE A 13 -12.42 7.70 -2.04
N CYS A 14 -11.47 7.37 -1.15
CA CYS A 14 -11.20 5.99 -0.76
C CYS A 14 -12.42 5.32 -0.09
N ILE A 15 -13.13 6.02 0.78
CA ILE A 15 -14.35 5.51 1.43
C ILE A 15 -15.45 5.27 0.39
N VAL A 16 -15.65 6.20 -0.55
CA VAL A 16 -16.66 6.09 -1.61
C VAL A 16 -16.32 4.95 -2.58
N VAL A 17 -15.08 4.85 -3.04
CA VAL A 17 -14.65 3.73 -3.91
C VAL A 17 -14.75 2.40 -3.19
N THR A 18 -14.43 2.36 -1.89
CA THR A 18 -14.59 1.15 -1.06
C THR A 18 -16.07 0.81 -0.88
N GLY A 19 -16.93 1.80 -0.63
CA GLY A 19 -18.38 1.63 -0.50
C GLY A 19 -19.04 1.19 -1.80
N ILE A 20 -18.63 1.74 -2.94
CA ILE A 20 -19.06 1.32 -4.28
C ILE A 20 -18.58 -0.11 -4.55
N GLY A 21 -17.33 -0.43 -4.22
CA GLY A 21 -16.82 -1.80 -4.31
C GLY A 21 -17.68 -2.77 -3.50
N ILE A 22 -17.97 -2.46 -2.23
CA ILE A 22 -18.84 -3.27 -1.36
C ILE A 22 -20.27 -3.35 -1.92
N TYR A 23 -20.80 -2.28 -2.50
CA TYR A 23 -22.14 -2.26 -3.09
C TYR A 23 -22.23 -3.14 -4.35
N PHE A 24 -21.23 -3.09 -5.24
CA PHE A 24 -21.18 -3.95 -6.43
C PHE A 24 -20.80 -5.40 -6.12
N LEU A 25 -20.02 -5.65 -5.07
CA LEU A 25 -19.62 -6.99 -4.62
C LEU A 25 -20.63 -7.61 -3.64
N GLY A 26 -21.54 -6.82 -3.07
CA GLY A 26 -22.45 -7.23 -2.00
C GLY A 26 -23.55 -8.18 -2.45
N ASP A 27 -23.85 -8.21 -3.75
CA ASP A 27 -24.79 -9.15 -4.38
C ASP A 27 -24.12 -10.44 -4.89
N ILE A 28 -22.79 -10.57 -4.74
CA ILE A 28 -22.09 -11.79 -5.18
C ILE A 28 -22.18 -12.84 -4.09
N ASP A 29 -22.95 -13.89 -4.38
CA ASP A 29 -23.09 -15.05 -3.51
C ASP A 29 -21.71 -15.69 -3.26
N PRO A 30 -21.25 -15.80 -1.99
CA PRO A 30 -19.91 -16.31 -1.68
C PRO A 30 -19.64 -17.71 -2.20
N GLU A 31 -20.69 -18.53 -2.36
CA GLU A 31 -20.60 -19.88 -2.92
C GLU A 31 -20.38 -19.87 -4.43
N GLN A 32 -21.10 -19.03 -5.17
CA GLN A 32 -20.92 -18.87 -6.61
C GLN A 32 -19.52 -18.35 -6.95
N LEU A 33 -19.00 -17.41 -6.15
CA LEU A 33 -17.65 -16.90 -6.32
C LEU A 33 -16.60 -18.00 -6.10
N GLN A 34 -16.79 -18.86 -5.09
CA GLN A 34 -15.88 -19.99 -4.85
C GLN A 34 -15.93 -21.04 -5.96
N GLU A 35 -17.11 -21.29 -6.52
CA GLU A 35 -17.26 -22.21 -7.64
C GLU A 35 -16.60 -21.65 -8.91
N TRP A 36 -16.73 -20.35 -9.15
CA TRP A 36 -16.02 -19.64 -10.22
C TRP A 36 -14.50 -19.71 -10.07
N LEU A 37 -13.98 -19.45 -8.85
CA LEU A 37 -12.55 -19.55 -8.56
C LEU A 37 -12.03 -20.98 -8.74
N ARG A 38 -12.79 -21.99 -8.31
CA ARG A 38 -12.47 -23.40 -8.52
C ARG A 38 -12.41 -23.74 -10.00
N LYS A 39 -13.37 -23.25 -10.80
CA LYS A 39 -13.38 -23.44 -12.26
C LYS A 39 -12.22 -22.72 -12.97
N MET A 40 -11.79 -21.56 -12.48
CA MET A 40 -10.63 -20.83 -13.03
C MET A 40 -9.29 -21.48 -12.68
N GLY A 41 -9.16 -22.17 -11.55
CA GLY A 41 -7.94 -22.87 -11.14
C GLY A 41 -6.71 -21.95 -11.14
N VAL A 42 -5.69 -22.28 -11.94
CA VAL A 42 -4.42 -21.52 -12.04
C VAL A 42 -4.60 -20.10 -12.61
N TRP A 43 -5.70 -19.83 -13.32
CA TRP A 43 -5.98 -18.51 -13.88
C TRP A 43 -6.47 -17.49 -12.84
N ALA A 44 -7.03 -17.95 -11.71
CA ALA A 44 -7.51 -17.07 -10.65
C ALA A 44 -6.41 -16.17 -10.06
N PRO A 45 -5.23 -16.69 -9.63
CA PRO A 45 -4.16 -15.84 -9.13
C PRO A 45 -3.55 -14.93 -10.21
N ILE A 46 -3.51 -15.37 -11.47
CA ILE A 46 -3.00 -14.55 -12.59
C ILE A 46 -3.91 -13.35 -12.83
N ALA A 47 -5.22 -13.59 -12.93
CA ALA A 47 -6.22 -12.53 -13.08
C ALA A 47 -6.19 -11.56 -11.90
N TYR A 48 -6.02 -12.08 -10.69
CA TYR A 48 -5.89 -11.26 -9.49
C TYR A 48 -4.66 -10.34 -9.54
N VAL A 49 -3.48 -10.86 -9.87
CA VAL A 49 -2.25 -10.06 -10.03
C VAL A 49 -2.43 -8.97 -11.08
N PHE A 50 -3.07 -9.30 -12.20
CA PHE A 50 -3.34 -8.36 -13.29
C PHE A 50 -4.28 -7.23 -12.84
N LEU A 51 -5.41 -7.56 -12.22
CA LEU A 51 -6.37 -6.60 -11.70
C LEU A 51 -5.78 -5.72 -10.59
N TYR A 52 -4.97 -6.30 -9.71
CA TYR A 52 -4.25 -5.54 -8.68
C TYR A 52 -3.30 -4.52 -9.30
N THR A 53 -2.55 -4.94 -10.33
CA THR A 53 -1.61 -4.08 -11.05
C THR A 53 -2.33 -2.93 -11.74
N LEU A 54 -3.42 -3.21 -12.46
CA LEU A 54 -4.26 -2.18 -13.07
C LEU A 54 -4.84 -1.23 -12.02
N GLY A 55 -5.39 -1.76 -10.93
CA GLY A 55 -5.92 -0.92 -9.85
C GLY A 55 -4.86 -0.01 -9.24
N THR A 56 -3.65 -0.52 -9.04
CA THR A 56 -2.52 0.27 -8.54
C THR A 56 -2.11 1.36 -9.53
N LEU A 57 -2.09 1.07 -10.83
CA LEU A 57 -1.79 2.06 -11.87
C LEU A 57 -2.84 3.17 -11.94
N LEU A 58 -4.11 2.84 -11.70
CA LEU A 58 -5.21 3.79 -11.58
C LEU A 58 -5.24 4.51 -10.22
N ILE A 59 -4.26 4.27 -9.35
CA ILE A 59 -4.16 4.85 -8.00
C ILE A 59 -5.40 4.49 -7.15
N LEU A 60 -5.99 3.33 -7.41
CA LEU A 60 -7.03 2.79 -6.55
C LEU A 60 -6.44 2.43 -5.18
N PRO A 61 -7.24 2.54 -4.11
CA PRO A 61 -6.81 2.09 -2.80
C PRO A 61 -6.46 0.60 -2.85
N SER A 62 -5.34 0.21 -2.25
CA SER A 62 -4.92 -1.19 -2.18
C SER A 62 -5.71 -2.00 -1.16
N THR A 63 -6.46 -1.35 -0.26
CA THR A 63 -7.24 -2.01 0.81
C THR A 63 -8.27 -3.01 0.27
N PRO A 64 -9.16 -2.66 -0.68
CA PRO A 64 -10.13 -3.62 -1.22
C PRO A 64 -9.43 -4.78 -1.94
N LEU A 65 -8.34 -4.50 -2.64
CA LEU A 65 -7.54 -5.53 -3.32
C LEU A 65 -6.95 -6.50 -2.30
N ASN A 66 -6.30 -6.01 -1.24
CA ASN A 66 -5.74 -6.84 -0.18
C ASN A 66 -6.79 -7.68 0.56
N LEU A 67 -7.96 -7.10 0.85
CA LEU A 67 -9.10 -7.81 1.44
C LEU A 67 -9.58 -8.93 0.52
N SER A 68 -9.71 -8.65 -0.77
CA SER A 68 -10.12 -9.64 -1.76
C SER A 68 -9.14 -10.80 -1.84
N GLY A 69 -7.82 -10.56 -1.76
CA GLY A 69 -6.83 -11.64 -1.71
C GLY A 69 -7.06 -12.62 -0.55
N GLY A 70 -7.40 -12.11 0.63
CA GLY A 70 -7.78 -12.93 1.78
C GLY A 70 -9.11 -13.65 1.62
N ALA A 71 -10.11 -12.99 1.05
CA ALA A 71 -11.42 -13.58 0.81
C ALA A 71 -11.37 -14.70 -0.25
N LEU A 72 -10.60 -14.50 -1.32
CA LEU A 72 -10.51 -15.44 -2.46
C LEU A 72 -9.62 -16.65 -2.15
N PHE A 73 -8.45 -16.42 -1.54
CA PHE A 73 -7.41 -17.46 -1.40
C PHE A 73 -7.13 -17.88 0.06
N GLY A 74 -7.78 -17.26 1.05
CA GLY A 74 -7.49 -17.49 2.47
C GLY A 74 -6.22 -16.81 2.95
N VAL A 75 -5.83 -17.02 4.22
CA VAL A 75 -4.72 -16.27 4.83
C VAL A 75 -3.38 -16.54 4.15
N TRP A 76 -2.97 -17.81 4.02
CA TRP A 76 -1.63 -18.16 3.53
C TRP A 76 -1.45 -17.85 2.04
N TRP A 77 -2.33 -18.40 1.19
CA TRP A 77 -2.28 -18.17 -0.25
C TRP A 77 -2.69 -16.75 -0.63
N GLY A 78 -3.61 -16.12 0.10
CA GLY A 78 -3.97 -14.72 -0.09
C GLY A 78 -2.80 -13.80 0.22
N THR A 79 -2.02 -14.07 1.28
CA THR A 79 -0.82 -13.27 1.58
C THR A 79 0.22 -13.42 0.48
N LEU A 80 0.47 -14.65 0.02
CA LEU A 80 1.42 -14.91 -1.05
C LEU A 80 1.03 -14.18 -2.34
N TRP A 81 -0.18 -14.42 -2.84
CA TRP A 81 -0.64 -13.86 -4.11
C TRP A 81 -0.82 -12.34 -4.04
N THR A 82 -1.26 -11.79 -2.91
CA THR A 82 -1.36 -10.34 -2.71
C THR A 82 0.01 -9.70 -2.64
N THR A 83 0.99 -10.35 -2.01
CA THR A 83 2.38 -9.87 -2.02
C THR A 83 2.94 -9.86 -3.44
N VAL A 84 2.78 -10.97 -4.18
CA VAL A 84 3.23 -11.06 -5.58
C VAL A 84 2.57 -9.96 -6.42
N ALA A 85 1.26 -9.81 -6.30
CA ALA A 85 0.48 -8.78 -7.00
C ALA A 85 0.97 -7.37 -6.69
N ALA A 86 1.16 -7.05 -5.40
CA ALA A 86 1.66 -5.76 -4.96
C ALA A 86 3.07 -5.47 -5.49
N ILE A 87 3.96 -6.46 -5.49
CA ILE A 87 5.33 -6.31 -5.98
C ILE A 87 5.36 -6.12 -7.49
N VAL A 88 4.58 -6.89 -8.26
CA VAL A 88 4.45 -6.70 -9.71
C VAL A 88 3.92 -5.29 -9.99
N ALA A 89 2.86 -4.87 -9.31
CA ALA A 89 2.31 -3.53 -9.45
C ALA A 89 3.32 -2.43 -9.11
N ALA A 90 4.10 -2.61 -8.05
CA ALA A 90 5.17 -1.70 -7.64
C ALA A 90 6.24 -1.57 -8.73
N ILE A 91 6.71 -2.69 -9.28
CA ILE A 91 7.71 -2.70 -10.36
C ILE A 91 7.16 -2.00 -11.60
N VAL A 92 5.94 -2.32 -12.02
CA VAL A 92 5.31 -1.74 -13.22
C VAL A 92 5.12 -0.23 -13.06
N SER A 93 4.55 0.23 -11.94
CA SER A 93 4.39 1.68 -11.67
C SER A 93 5.73 2.39 -11.57
N PHE A 94 6.73 1.81 -10.90
CA PHE A 94 8.07 2.37 -10.81
C PHE A 94 8.72 2.52 -12.19
N ALA A 95 8.70 1.45 -12.99
CA ALA A 95 9.31 1.42 -14.32
C ALA A 95 8.59 2.37 -15.28
N PHE A 96 7.26 2.39 -15.27
CA PHE A 96 6.45 3.32 -16.07
C PHE A 96 6.83 4.78 -15.78
N THR A 97 6.94 5.13 -14.50
CA THR A 97 7.25 6.51 -14.12
C THR A 97 8.70 6.89 -14.43
N ARG A 98 9.63 5.95 -14.27
CA ARG A 98 11.05 6.18 -14.54
C ARG A 98 11.37 6.34 -16.02
N THR A 99 10.59 5.69 -16.89
CA THR A 99 10.79 5.72 -18.35
C THR A 99 9.95 6.79 -19.03
N VAL A 100 8.66 6.91 -18.69
CA VAL A 100 7.71 7.82 -19.35
C VAL A 100 7.49 9.11 -18.56
N GLY A 101 7.45 9.01 -17.22
CA GLY A 101 7.05 10.13 -16.35
C GLY A 101 8.17 11.10 -15.98
N ARG A 102 9.44 10.73 -16.15
CA ARG A 102 10.57 11.50 -15.65
C ARG A 102 10.66 12.90 -16.27
N GLU A 103 10.41 13.01 -17.58
CA GLU A 103 10.45 14.30 -18.28
C GLU A 103 9.21 15.16 -18.00
N TYR A 104 8.01 14.54 -18.00
CA TYR A 104 6.74 15.24 -17.83
C TYR A 104 6.51 15.75 -16.39
N VAL A 105 6.98 15.01 -15.38
CA VAL A 105 6.75 15.34 -13.96
C VAL A 105 7.87 16.21 -13.38
N ALA A 106 9.12 16.07 -13.85
CA ALA A 106 10.22 16.95 -13.45
C ALA A 106 9.93 18.41 -13.79
N GLN A 107 9.27 18.67 -14.93
CA GLN A 107 8.89 20.03 -15.34
C GLN A 107 7.73 20.59 -14.50
N LYS A 108 6.77 19.75 -14.08
CA LYS A 108 5.53 20.22 -13.44
C LYS A 108 5.62 20.39 -11.93
N PHE A 109 6.63 19.80 -11.27
CA PHE A 109 6.73 19.78 -9.81
C PHE A 109 8.13 20.15 -9.24
N ALA A 110 8.94 20.90 -9.99
CA ALA A 110 10.24 21.38 -9.52
C ALA A 110 10.18 21.99 -8.10
N GLY A 111 11.08 21.58 -7.20
CA GLY A 111 11.28 22.15 -5.85
C GLY A 111 10.75 21.35 -4.65
N ARG A 112 9.72 20.50 -4.78
CA ARG A 112 9.24 19.64 -3.65
C ARG A 112 9.83 18.23 -3.64
N TRP A 113 10.37 17.78 -4.77
CA TRP A 113 10.93 16.45 -4.94
C TRP A 113 12.38 16.32 -4.50
N GLU A 114 13.13 17.43 -4.46
CA GLU A 114 14.56 17.43 -4.14
C GLU A 114 14.85 16.97 -2.70
N ALA A 115 13.97 17.31 -1.74
CA ALA A 115 14.08 16.85 -0.37
C ALA A 115 13.83 15.33 -0.25
N ILE A 116 12.83 14.80 -0.96
CA ILE A 116 12.51 13.36 -0.98
C ILE A 116 13.63 12.59 -1.70
N ASP A 117 14.14 13.14 -2.80
CA ASP A 117 15.26 12.56 -3.55
C ASP A 117 16.55 12.52 -2.71
N ALA A 118 16.82 13.56 -1.94
CA ALA A 118 17.96 13.61 -1.01
C ALA A 118 17.87 12.55 0.10
N GLU A 119 16.70 12.36 0.70
CA GLU A 119 16.47 11.30 1.70
C GLU A 119 16.60 9.90 1.07
N MET A 120 16.08 9.71 -0.15
CA MET A 120 16.20 8.43 -0.86
C MET A 120 17.63 8.11 -1.30
N ARG A 121 18.50 9.12 -1.49
CA ARG A 121 19.93 8.93 -1.78
C ARG A 121 20.74 8.47 -0.57
N GLN A 122 20.42 8.93 0.64
CA GLN A 122 21.19 8.59 1.84
C GLN A 122 20.76 7.27 2.50
N GLY A 123 19.56 6.76 2.19
CA GLY A 123 19.04 5.54 2.81
C GLY A 123 17.77 4.99 2.19
N GLY A 124 17.69 4.96 0.85
CA GLY A 124 16.46 4.61 0.10
C GLY A 124 15.78 3.31 0.52
N LEU A 125 16.54 2.26 0.87
CA LEU A 125 15.97 1.00 1.36
C LEU A 125 15.20 1.20 2.66
N PHE A 126 15.84 1.78 3.68
CA PHE A 126 15.21 1.99 4.99
C PHE A 126 14.04 2.96 4.90
N TYR A 127 14.17 4.00 4.07
CA TYR A 127 13.10 4.94 3.80
C TYR A 127 11.88 4.23 3.18
N MET A 128 12.10 3.42 2.14
CA MET A 128 11.03 2.66 1.50
C MET A 128 10.43 1.60 2.42
N PHE A 129 11.22 0.98 3.28
CA PHE A 129 10.70 0.08 4.30
C PHE A 129 9.78 0.82 5.27
N ALA A 130 10.24 1.93 5.83
CA ALA A 130 9.50 2.70 6.82
C ALA A 130 8.18 3.29 6.26
N ILE A 131 8.20 3.82 5.04
CA ILE A 131 7.01 4.40 4.39
C ILE A 131 5.96 3.35 4.04
N ARG A 132 6.35 2.09 3.84
CA ARG A 132 5.43 0.97 3.56
C ARG A 132 4.85 0.38 4.81
N LEU A 133 5.65 0.33 5.88
CA LEU A 133 5.20 -0.08 7.20
C LEU A 133 4.19 0.91 7.79
N LEU A 134 4.30 2.19 7.39
CA LEU A 134 3.41 3.29 7.72
C LEU A 134 2.52 3.63 6.51
N PRO A 135 1.39 2.92 6.26
CA PRO A 135 0.55 3.12 5.08
C PRO A 135 -0.28 4.43 5.15
N LEU A 136 0.39 5.56 5.37
CA LEU A 136 -0.18 6.91 5.39
C LEU A 136 -0.41 7.43 3.96
N ILE A 137 0.40 6.95 3.02
CA ILE A 137 0.36 7.35 1.61
C ILE A 137 -0.15 6.17 0.79
N PRO A 138 -1.08 6.39 -0.15
CA PRO A 138 -1.57 5.34 -1.05
C PRO A 138 -0.44 4.61 -1.77
N TYR A 139 -0.59 3.29 -1.87
CA TYR A 139 0.44 2.39 -2.40
C TYR A 139 0.94 2.80 -3.79
N GLY A 140 0.02 3.12 -4.71
CA GLY A 140 0.34 3.58 -6.06
C GLY A 140 1.16 4.87 -6.06
N ILE A 141 0.76 5.88 -5.27
CA ILE A 141 1.46 7.17 -5.19
C ILE A 141 2.91 6.97 -4.78
N VAL A 142 3.19 6.12 -3.79
CA VAL A 142 4.55 5.80 -3.36
C VAL A 142 5.36 5.16 -4.50
N ASN A 143 4.75 4.30 -5.33
CA ASN A 143 5.42 3.67 -6.47
C ASN A 143 5.79 4.69 -7.56
N PHE A 144 4.83 5.54 -7.93
CA PHE A 144 5.06 6.60 -8.91
C PHE A 144 6.12 7.58 -8.41
N ALA A 145 6.00 8.03 -7.16
CA ALA A 145 6.97 8.91 -6.50
C ALA A 145 8.38 8.31 -6.50
N ALA A 146 8.53 7.05 -6.11
CA ALA A 146 9.82 6.38 -6.09
C ALA A 146 10.45 6.28 -7.49
N GLY A 147 9.64 6.05 -8.53
CA GLY A 147 10.10 6.00 -9.92
C GLY A 147 10.68 7.32 -10.44
N LEU A 148 10.27 8.45 -9.87
CA LEU A 148 10.80 9.78 -10.21
C LEU A 148 12.11 10.11 -9.50
N THR A 149 12.43 9.39 -8.43
CA THR A 149 13.62 9.63 -7.62
C THR A 149 14.84 8.89 -8.15
N SER A 150 16.00 9.23 -7.61
CA SER A 150 17.29 8.63 -7.91
C SER A 150 17.57 7.33 -7.13
N ILE A 151 16.57 6.79 -6.41
CA ILE A 151 16.70 5.51 -5.72
C ILE A 151 17.11 4.39 -6.68
N ARG A 152 17.97 3.49 -6.19
CA ARG A 152 18.34 2.27 -6.90
C ARG A 152 17.17 1.30 -6.87
N PHE A 153 16.90 0.66 -8.00
CA PHE A 153 15.81 -0.32 -8.12
C PHE A 153 15.89 -1.44 -7.07
N ARG A 154 17.11 -1.91 -6.74
CA ARG A 154 17.34 -2.92 -5.71
C ARG A 154 16.86 -2.46 -4.32
N ASP A 155 17.25 -1.26 -3.92
CA ASP A 155 16.88 -0.69 -2.61
C ASP A 155 15.37 -0.46 -2.52
N TYR A 156 14.76 0.02 -3.61
CA TYR A 156 13.31 0.17 -3.74
C TYR A 156 12.58 -1.16 -3.60
N LEU A 157 13.02 -2.20 -4.33
CA LEU A 157 12.36 -3.50 -4.35
C LEU A 157 12.47 -4.21 -3.01
N ILE A 158 13.66 -4.24 -2.40
CA ILE A 158 13.88 -4.88 -1.09
C ILE A 158 13.11 -4.14 0.00
N GLY A 159 13.21 -2.81 0.05
CA GLY A 159 12.46 -2.01 1.02
C GLY A 159 10.95 -2.17 0.86
N THR A 160 10.46 -2.22 -0.38
CA THR A 160 9.05 -2.47 -0.66
C THR A 160 8.63 -3.87 -0.25
N LEU A 161 9.40 -4.91 -0.57
CA LEU A 161 9.07 -6.29 -0.18
C LEU A 161 8.97 -6.44 1.33
N LEU A 162 10.01 -6.00 2.05
CA LEU A 162 10.07 -6.14 3.51
C LEU A 162 9.00 -5.30 4.23
N GLY A 163 8.65 -4.13 3.69
CA GLY A 163 7.63 -3.26 4.30
C GLY A 163 6.20 -3.64 3.92
N THR A 164 5.99 -4.18 2.72
CA THR A 164 4.66 -4.49 2.19
C THR A 164 4.10 -5.79 2.78
N VAL A 165 4.91 -6.83 2.94
CA VAL A 165 4.48 -8.12 3.52
C VAL A 165 3.81 -7.95 4.90
N PRO A 166 4.43 -7.32 5.91
CA PRO A 166 3.79 -7.12 7.21
C PRO A 166 2.61 -6.16 7.13
N GLY A 167 2.61 -5.21 6.19
CA GLY A 167 1.52 -4.24 6.00
C GLY A 167 0.26 -4.85 5.39
N ILE A 168 0.39 -5.87 4.52
CA ILE A 168 -0.73 -6.52 3.83
C ILE A 168 -1.38 -7.61 4.68
N LEU A 169 -0.60 -8.31 5.51
CA LEU A 169 -1.05 -9.46 6.30
C LEU A 169 -2.34 -9.19 7.11
N PRO A 170 -2.50 -8.07 7.85
CA PRO A 170 -3.72 -7.83 8.60
C PRO A 170 -4.96 -7.68 7.71
N PHE A 171 -4.82 -7.05 6.54
CA PHE A 171 -5.93 -6.89 5.59
C PHE A 171 -6.32 -8.22 4.96
N VAL A 172 -5.35 -9.06 4.60
CA VAL A 172 -5.63 -10.41 4.10
C VAL A 172 -6.30 -11.27 5.19
N MET A 173 -5.84 -11.17 6.44
CA MET A 173 -6.47 -11.86 7.55
C MET A 173 -7.90 -11.37 7.79
N MET A 174 -8.18 -10.07 7.70
CA MET A 174 -9.54 -9.54 7.76
C MET A 174 -10.41 -10.07 6.61
N GLY A 175 -9.91 -10.05 5.38
CA GLY A 175 -10.63 -10.56 4.21
C GLY A 175 -10.94 -12.06 4.33
N SER A 176 -10.00 -12.85 4.83
CA SER A 176 -10.23 -14.27 5.12
C SER A 176 -11.16 -14.47 6.32
N GLY A 177 -11.08 -13.60 7.32
CA GLY A 177 -11.87 -13.64 8.56
C GLY A 177 -13.33 -13.22 8.37
N LEU A 178 -13.66 -12.45 7.33
CA LEU A 178 -15.05 -12.17 6.95
C LEU A 178 -15.84 -13.47 6.72
N LYS A 179 -15.20 -14.52 6.19
CA LYS A 179 -15.80 -15.87 6.06
C LYS A 179 -15.94 -16.59 7.41
N ALA A 180 -15.05 -16.31 8.37
CA ALA A 180 -15.04 -16.93 9.70
C ALA A 180 -16.07 -16.30 10.66
N LEU A 181 -16.43 -15.02 10.44
CA LEU A 181 -17.50 -14.34 11.19
C LEU A 181 -18.87 -15.00 10.95
N THR A 182 -19.14 -15.48 9.74
CA THR A 182 -20.31 -16.32 9.43
C THR A 182 -20.25 -17.71 10.05
N SER A 183 -19.07 -18.18 10.48
CA SER A 183 -18.86 -19.50 11.13
C SER A 183 -18.75 -19.43 12.66
N GLY A 184 -18.89 -18.24 13.27
CA GLY A 184 -18.81 -18.04 14.72
C GLY A 184 -17.40 -18.04 15.33
N ASN A 185 -16.33 -18.16 14.53
CA ASN A 185 -14.95 -18.14 15.04
C ASN A 185 -14.33 -16.74 14.89
N VAL A 186 -14.39 -15.96 15.97
CA VAL A 186 -13.94 -14.55 16.01
C VAL A 186 -12.43 -14.37 16.17
N ILE A 187 -11.68 -15.45 16.46
CA ILE A 187 -10.25 -15.39 16.79
C ILE A 187 -9.39 -14.79 15.66
N PRO A 188 -9.54 -15.17 14.37
CA PRO A 188 -8.72 -14.61 13.29
C PRO A 188 -8.93 -13.11 13.09
N PHE A 189 -10.17 -12.65 13.30
CA PHE A 189 -10.53 -11.24 13.21
C PHE A 189 -9.92 -10.42 14.36
N MET A 190 -9.97 -10.95 15.59
CA MET A 190 -9.32 -10.32 16.75
C MET A 190 -7.79 -10.27 16.62
N CYS A 191 -7.18 -11.34 16.10
CA CYS A 191 -5.74 -11.34 15.79
C CYS A 191 -5.37 -10.31 14.72
N ALA A 192 -6.18 -10.17 13.66
CA ALA A 192 -5.95 -9.17 12.62
C ALA A 192 -6.07 -7.73 13.14
N LEU A 193 -7.07 -7.46 13.98
CA LEU A 193 -7.22 -6.17 14.66
C LEU A 193 -6.07 -5.90 15.63
N GLY A 194 -5.66 -6.91 16.40
CA GLY A 194 -4.51 -6.81 17.31
C GLY A 194 -3.20 -6.52 16.58
N LEU A 195 -2.94 -7.22 15.47
CA LEU A 195 -1.75 -7.01 14.65
C LEU A 195 -1.76 -5.62 13.99
N THR A 196 -2.92 -5.18 13.48
CA THR A 196 -3.09 -3.82 12.93
C THR A 196 -2.83 -2.77 14.01
N GLY A 197 -3.44 -2.93 15.20
CA GLY A 197 -3.24 -2.05 16.34
C GLY A 197 -1.79 -2.01 16.82
N MET A 198 -1.10 -3.16 16.80
CA MET A 198 0.32 -3.26 17.14
C MET A 198 1.19 -2.57 16.10
N LEU A 199 0.97 -2.82 14.80
CA LEU A 199 1.71 -2.18 13.72
C LEU A 199 1.52 -0.68 13.75
N VAL A 200 0.28 -0.18 13.89
CA VAL A 200 -0.04 1.24 14.03
C VAL A 200 0.52 1.81 15.34
N GLY A 201 0.50 1.06 16.43
CA GLY A 201 1.05 1.47 17.73
C GLY A 201 2.56 1.66 17.66
N VAL A 202 3.29 0.66 17.15
CA VAL A 202 4.74 0.69 16.96
C VAL A 202 5.13 1.78 15.97
N ALA A 203 4.40 1.89 14.86
CA ALA A 203 4.49 2.98 13.90
C ALA A 203 4.39 4.37 14.54
N THR A 204 3.35 4.58 15.35
CA THR A 204 3.06 5.86 16.00
C THR A 204 4.08 6.17 17.09
N TRP A 205 4.49 5.16 17.85
CA TRP A 205 5.55 5.28 18.86
C TRP A 205 6.91 5.58 18.24
N TYR A 206 7.28 4.87 17.18
CA TYR A 206 8.51 5.10 16.43
C TYR A 206 8.53 6.52 15.84
N ARG A 207 7.40 6.98 15.31
CA ARG A 207 7.24 8.36 14.81
C ARG A 207 7.30 9.41 15.91
N ARG A 208 6.78 9.12 17.11
CA ARG A 208 6.96 10.01 18.28
C ARG A 208 8.43 10.05 18.75
N ARG A 209 9.17 8.95 18.58
CA ARG A 209 10.60 8.87 18.94
C ARG A 209 11.53 9.49 17.90
N ARG A 210 11.24 9.37 16.60
CA ARG A 210 11.95 10.11 15.54
C ARG A 210 11.40 11.53 15.45
N GLN A 211 12.01 12.39 16.25
CA GLN A 211 11.97 13.85 16.25
C GLN A 211 11.31 14.50 15.02
N SER A 212 10.35 15.39 15.30
CA SER A 212 9.68 16.28 14.35
C SER A 212 10.64 16.84 13.30
N PRO A 213 10.37 16.69 11.99
CA PRO A 213 11.17 17.30 10.91
C PRO A 213 11.44 18.80 11.12
N GLN A 214 10.55 19.48 11.85
CA GLN A 214 10.70 20.87 12.28
C GLN A 214 11.94 21.13 13.14
N LYS A 215 12.32 20.20 14.04
CA LYS A 215 13.51 20.37 14.89
C LYS A 215 14.81 20.27 14.10
N ALA A 216 14.86 19.40 13.09
CA ALA A 216 16.03 19.27 12.21
C ALA A 216 16.19 20.50 11.30
N LEU A 217 15.08 21.09 10.84
CA LEU A 217 15.07 22.36 10.09
C LEU A 217 15.52 23.54 10.98
N GLU A 218 15.00 23.64 12.21
CA GLU A 218 15.40 24.67 13.18
C GLU A 218 16.89 24.58 13.56
N GLU A 219 17.44 23.37 13.64
CA GLU A 219 18.86 23.15 13.97
C GLU A 219 19.80 23.51 12.80
N VAL A 220 19.35 23.31 11.55
CA VAL A 220 20.07 23.75 10.34
C VAL A 220 20.01 25.27 10.19
N GLU A 221 18.87 25.90 10.51
CA GLU A 221 18.72 27.36 10.52
C GLU A 221 19.57 28.02 11.62
N ARG A 222 19.63 27.42 12.83
CA ARG A 222 20.51 27.88 13.92
C ARG A 222 22.00 27.79 13.61
N ARG A 223 22.44 26.82 12.80
CA ARG A 223 23.85 26.69 12.41
C ARG A 223 24.27 27.66 11.30
N LYS A 224 23.31 28.36 10.69
CA LYS A 224 23.55 29.39 9.66
C LYS A 224 23.54 30.82 10.22
N GLN A 225 23.21 31.00 11.50
CA GLN A 225 23.33 32.24 12.26
C GLN A 225 24.60 32.20 13.11
#